data_AF-R7ALC0-F1
#
_entry.id   AF-R7ALC0-F1
#
_cell.length_a   1.000
_cell.length_b   1.000
_cell.length_c   1.000
_cell.angle_alpha   90.00
_cell.angle_beta   90.00
_cell.angle_gamma   90.00
#
_symmetry.space_group_name_H-M   'P 1'
#
loop_
_entity.id
_entity.type
_entity.pdbx_description
1 polymer ?
#
loop_
_entity_poly.entity_id
_entity_poly.type
_entity_poly.pdbx_seq_one_letter_code
_entity_poly.pdbx_strand_id
1 'polypeptide(L)' 'MQREDEIRKFLSDLREKNDYAYVLLLVTDIFEEGSMFIVEGLHGHVDRVFGIDSSKSVWVPGILSRKKQVAAPLLEL' A
#
# COMPACT_ATOMS: atom_id res chain seq x y z
N MET A 1 -3.20 8.59 10.56
CA MET A 1 -2.07 9.49 10.22
C MET A 1 -2.63 10.89 9.99
N GLN A 2 -2.01 12.00 10.45
CA GLN A 2 -2.64 13.35 10.38
C GLN A 2 -2.92 13.86 8.94
N ARG A 3 -2.31 13.25 7.92
CA ARG A 3 -2.39 13.66 6.51
C ARG A 3 -2.96 12.58 5.59
N GLU A 4 -3.69 11.61 6.15
CA GLU A 4 -4.15 10.46 5.36
C GLU A 4 -5.04 10.86 4.17
N ASP A 5 -6.01 11.75 4.37
CA ASP A 5 -6.93 12.18 3.31
C ASP A 5 -6.18 12.91 2.16
N GLU A 6 -5.19 13.74 2.52
CA GLU A 6 -4.34 14.43 1.55
C GLU A 6 -3.51 13.44 0.72
N ILE A 7 -2.93 12.44 1.38
CA ILE A 7 -2.15 11.39 0.73
C ILE A 7 -3.05 10.57 -0.19
N ARG A 8 -4.21 10.10 0.27
CA ARG A 8 -5.15 9.31 -0.53
C ARG A 8 -5.62 10.06 -1.76
N LYS A 9 -5.96 11.34 -1.60
CA LYS A 9 -6.29 12.20 -2.74
C LYS A 9 -5.16 12.25 -3.77
N PHE A 10 -3.93 12.50 -3.32
CA PHE A 10 -2.77 12.51 -4.22
C PHE A 10 -2.54 11.16 -4.92
N LEU A 11 -2.69 10.04 -4.21
CA LEU A 11 -2.54 8.70 -4.78
C LEU A 11 -3.64 8.39 -5.80
N SER A 12 -4.89 8.82 -5.55
CA SER A 12 -5.99 8.71 -6.51
C SER A 12 -5.72 9.54 -7.77
N ASP A 13 -5.31 10.79 -7.63
CA ASP A 13 -4.94 11.65 -8.75
C ASP A 13 -3.78 11.04 -9.56
N LEU A 14 -2.79 10.46 -8.88
CA LEU A 14 -1.66 9.78 -9.51
C LEU A 14 -2.10 8.52 -10.27
N ARG A 15 -3.01 7.75 -9.70
CA ARG A 15 -3.59 6.56 -10.33
C ARG A 15 -4.31 6.92 -11.62
N GLU A 16 -5.19 7.92 -11.57
CA GLU A 16 -5.97 8.37 -12.73
C GLU A 16 -5.08 8.98 -13.81
N LYS A 17 -4.11 9.82 -13.43
CA LYS A 17 -3.19 10.47 -14.37
C LYS A 17 -2.37 9.48 -15.19
N ASN A 18 -2.03 8.32 -14.63
CA ASN A 18 -1.14 7.34 -15.28
C ASN A 18 -1.86 6.05 -15.68
N ASP A 19 -3.19 5.99 -15.54
CA ASP A 19 -3.99 4.80 -15.82
C ASP A 19 -3.49 3.54 -15.09
N TYR A 20 -3.14 3.69 -13.81
CA TYR A 20 -2.72 2.57 -12.98
C TYR A 20 -3.95 1.81 -12.43
N ALA A 21 -3.88 0.47 -12.40
CA ALA A 21 -4.90 -0.36 -11.75
C ALA A 21 -5.00 -0.06 -10.24
N TYR A 22 -3.85 0.17 -9.60
CA TYR A 22 -3.76 0.62 -8.22
C TYR A 22 -2.44 1.34 -7.96
N VAL A 23 -2.39 2.09 -6.85
CA VAL A 23 -1.16 2.64 -6.29
C VAL A 23 -1.08 2.18 -4.83
N LEU A 24 0.08 1.64 -4.43
CA LEU A 24 0.38 1.23 -3.06
C LEU A 24 1.54 2.06 -2.52
N LEU A 25 1.27 2.85 -1.48
CA LEU A 25 2.28 3.56 -0.71
C LEU A 25 2.66 2.75 0.53
N LEU A 26 3.97 2.65 0.76
CA LEU A 26 4.57 2.04 1.95
C LEU A 26 5.22 3.16 2.76
N VAL A 27 4.73 3.39 3.98
CA VAL A 27 5.40 4.27 4.96
C VAL A 27 6.10 3.38 5.97
N THR A 28 7.39 3.16 5.75
CA THR A 28 8.20 2.22 6.53
C THR A 28 8.75 2.87 7.78
N ASP A 29 8.49 2.27 8.94
CA ASP A 29 9.19 2.55 10.19
C ASP A 29 10.31 1.53 10.36
N ILE A 30 11.55 2.01 10.37
CA ILE A 30 12.74 1.17 10.51
C ILE A 30 13.04 0.78 11.96
N PHE A 31 12.45 1.47 12.95
CA PHE A 31 12.63 1.16 14.36
C PHE A 31 11.61 0.12 14.82
N GLU A 32 10.35 0.28 14.41
CA GLU A 32 9.25 -0.68 14.69
C GLU A 32 9.17 -1.82 13.65
N GLU A 33 10.14 -1.86 12.74
CA GLU A 33 10.31 -2.90 11.71
C GLU A 33 9.03 -3.25 10.93
N GLY A 34 8.34 -2.25 10.38
CA GLY A 34 7.13 -2.49 9.60
C GLY A 34 6.76 -1.34 8.68
N SER A 35 5.66 -1.50 7.95
CA SER A 35 5.17 -0.46 7.03
C SER A 35 3.68 -0.22 7.17
N MET A 36 3.28 1.04 7.17
CA MET A 36 1.90 1.43 6.92
C MET A 36 1.60 1.33 5.42
N PHE A 37 0.53 0.62 5.07
CA PHE A 37 0.05 0.48 3.71
C PHE A 37 -1.08 1.47 3.47
N ILE A 38 -1.00 2.18 2.35
CA ILE A 38 -2.10 3.02 1.84
C ILE A 38 -2.29 2.63 0.39
N VAL A 39 -3.47 2.10 0.08
CA VAL A 39 -3.83 1.61 -1.26
C VAL A 39 -4.91 2.52 -1.83
N GLU A 40 -4.80 2.82 -3.12
CA GLU A 40 -5.86 3.44 -3.91
C GLU A 40 -6.06 2.65 -5.22
N GLY A 41 -7.31 2.34 -5.56
CA GLY A 41 -7.67 1.57 -6.76
C GLY A 41 -8.08 0.13 -6.46
N LEU A 42 -7.40 -0.85 -7.07
CA LEU A 42 -7.71 -2.29 -6.92
C LEU A 42 -7.33 -2.86 -5.54
N HIS A 43 -8.04 -2.45 -4.49
CA HIS A 43 -7.83 -2.90 -3.10
C HIS A 43 -7.83 -4.42 -2.95
N GLY A 44 -8.81 -5.11 -3.54
CA GLY A 44 -9.00 -6.54 -3.39
C GLY A 44 -7.80 -7.40 -3.81
N HIS A 45 -6.96 -6.91 -4.72
CA HIS A 45 -5.74 -7.62 -5.09
C HIS A 45 -4.69 -7.56 -3.97
N VAL A 46 -4.44 -6.37 -3.43
CA VAL A 46 -3.49 -6.17 -2.32
C VAL A 46 -4.00 -6.83 -1.04
N ASP A 47 -5.28 -6.65 -0.72
CA ASP A 47 -5.92 -7.21 0.47
C ASP A 47 -5.83 -8.73 0.51
N ARG A 48 -6.02 -9.38 -0.65
CA ARG A 48 -5.91 -10.84 -0.77
C ARG A 48 -4.49 -11.34 -0.56
N VAL A 49 -3.49 -10.65 -1.11
CA VAL A 49 -2.07 -11.05 -1.02
C VAL A 49 -1.55 -10.91 0.41
N PHE A 50 -1.93 -9.85 1.12
CA PHE A 50 -1.41 -9.56 2.47
C PHE A 50 -2.38 -9.91 3.61
N GLY A 51 -3.62 -10.32 3.32
CA GLY A 51 -4.62 -10.63 4.35
C GLY A 51 -5.02 -9.42 5.18
N ILE A 52 -5.17 -8.25 4.55
CA ILE A 52 -5.44 -6.96 5.19
C ILE A 52 -6.77 -6.35 4.70
N ASP A 53 -7.25 -5.31 5.38
CA ASP A 53 -8.31 -4.42 4.92
C ASP A 53 -7.70 -3.04 4.66
N SER A 54 -7.56 -2.68 3.38
CA SER A 54 -6.96 -1.41 2.96
C SER A 54 -7.96 -0.28 2.73
N SER A 55 -9.22 -0.43 3.17
CA SER A 55 -10.22 0.65 3.19
C SER A 55 -9.75 1.87 3.99
N LYS A 56 -8.80 1.66 4.91
CA LYS A 56 -8.03 2.67 5.64
C LYS A 56 -6.56 2.33 5.61
N SER A 57 -5.72 3.27 6.07
CA SER A 57 -4.31 2.96 6.30
C SER A 57 -4.18 1.79 7.28
N VAL A 58 -3.34 0.81 6.94
CA VAL A 58 -3.18 -0.41 7.73
C VAL A 58 -1.72 -0.69 8.00
N TRP A 59 -1.39 -0.96 9.27
CA TRP A 59 -0.04 -1.30 9.67
C TRP A 59 0.25 -2.77 9.37
N VAL A 60 1.36 -3.04 8.68
CA VAL A 60 1.82 -4.40 8.35
C VAL A 60 3.20 -4.62 8.96
N PRO A 61 3.33 -5.44 10.02
CA PRO A 61 4.60 -5.70 10.67
C PRO A 61 5.53 -6.52 9.76
N GLY A 62 6.83 -6.32 9.90
CA GLY A 62 7.88 -7.06 9.18
C GLY A 62 8.11 -6.62 7.74
N ILE A 63 7.32 -5.70 7.19
CA ILE A 63 7.52 -5.17 5.83
C ILE A 63 8.56 -4.06 5.84
N LEU A 64 9.74 -4.35 5.30
CA LEU A 64 10.87 -3.42 5.13
C LEU A 64 11.39 -3.37 3.68
N SER A 65 11.19 -4.44 2.92
CA SER A 65 11.71 -4.62 1.57
C SER A 65 10.60 -4.65 0.54
N ARG A 66 10.45 -3.53 -0.19
CA ARG A 66 9.51 -3.46 -1.33
C ARG A 66 9.72 -4.59 -2.34
N LYS A 67 10.97 -4.91 -2.68
CA LYS A 67 11.27 -5.91 -3.73
C LYS A 67 10.89 -7.33 -3.31
N LYS A 68 11.34 -7.77 -2.13
CA LYS A 68 11.17 -9.16 -1.69
C LYS A 68 9.82 -9.44 -1.07
N GLN A 69 9.29 -8.48 -0.30
CA GLN A 69 8.14 -8.72 0.58
C GLN A 69 6.85 -8.13 0.03
N VAL A 70 6.91 -7.21 -0.94
CA VAL A 70 5.71 -6.57 -1.49
C VAL A 70 5.54 -6.88 -2.97
N ALA A 71 6.51 -6.54 -3.80
CA ALA A 71 6.43 -6.70 -5.25
C ALA A 71 6.40 -8.18 -5.67
N ALA A 72 7.23 -9.04 -5.06
CA ALA A 72 7.23 -10.47 -5.42
C ALA A 72 5.88 -11.15 -5.14
N PRO A 73 5.28 -11.07 -3.93
CA PRO A 73 3.96 -11.64 -3.67
C PRO A 73 2.83 -11.09 -4.56
N LEU A 74 2.89 -9.79 -4.90
CA LEU A 74 1.89 -9.15 -5.78
C LEU A 74 2.00 -9.58 -7.26
N LEU A 75 3.13 -10.15 -7.68
CA LEU A 75 3.35 -10.64 -9.05
C LEU A 75 3.12 -12.14 -9.19
N GLU A 76 3.07 -12.87 -8.08
CA GLU A 76 2.84 -14.32 -8.04
C GLU A 76 1.35 -14.70 -8.03
N LEU A 77 0.44 -13.73 -7.83
CA LEU A 77 -1.01 -13.90 -7.71
C LEU A 77 -1.74 -13.27 -8.90
#